data_AF-A0A177HLP7-F1
#
_entry.id   AF-A0A177HLP7-F1
#
_cell.length_a   1.000
_cell.length_b   1.000
_cell.length_c   1.000
_cell.angle_alpha   90.00
_cell.angle_beta   90.00
_cell.angle_gamma   90.00
#
_symmetry.space_group_name_H-M   'P 1'
#
loop_
_entity.id
_entity.type
_entity.pdbx_description
1 polymer ?
#
loop_
_entity_poly.entity_id
_entity_poly.type
_entity_poly.pdbx_seq_one_letter_code
_entity_poly.pdbx_strand_id
1 'polypeptide(L)'
;MSPTSRVGIAACVGATCIGGGVPGTVELLRRSLAPGGMMLIGEPYWRREPLDQATVEACHMSRKDEILPLPELLEHFGDLGCDVVEMVLADRDSWDRYVAAQ
;
A
#
# COMPACT_ATOMS: atom_id res chain seq x y z
N MET A 1 29.81 9.41 0.21
CA MET A 1 28.95 8.25 -0.03
C MET A 1 28.69 8.20 -1.53
N SER A 2 29.12 7.14 -2.24
CA SER A 2 28.81 6.96 -3.66
C SER A 2 27.29 7.03 -3.85
N PRO A 3 26.74 7.63 -4.93
CA PRO A 3 25.30 7.57 -5.16
C PRO A 3 24.93 6.10 -5.30
N THR A 4 24.08 5.59 -4.40
CA THR A 4 23.51 4.26 -4.51
C THR A 4 22.96 4.10 -5.92
N SER A 5 23.36 3.07 -6.64
CA SER A 5 22.84 2.82 -8.00
C SER A 5 21.32 2.82 -7.94
N ARG A 6 20.69 3.69 -8.74
CA ARG A 6 19.23 3.77 -8.78
C ARG A 6 18.64 2.47 -9.34
N VAL A 7 17.46 2.10 -8.87
CA VAL A 7 16.79 0.85 -9.23
C VAL A 7 15.68 1.09 -10.25
N GLY A 8 15.39 0.09 -11.09
CA GLY A 8 14.25 0.12 -11.99
C GLY A 8 12.91 -0.13 -11.30
N ILE A 9 12.92 -0.86 -10.17
CA ILE A 9 11.75 -1.10 -9.32
C ILE A 9 12.13 -0.87 -7.86
N ALA A 10 11.35 -0.05 -7.15
CA ALA A 10 11.45 0.15 -5.71
C ALA A 10 10.15 -0.30 -5.05
N ALA A 11 10.22 -1.13 -4.02
CA ALA A 11 9.05 -1.79 -3.46
C ALA A 11 8.89 -1.58 -1.95
N CYS A 12 7.65 -1.43 -1.50
CA CYS A 12 7.25 -1.50 -0.11
C CYS A 12 5.91 -2.25 -0.02
N VAL A 13 5.94 -3.48 0.47
CA VAL A 13 4.75 -4.37 0.47
C VAL A 13 4.39 -4.68 1.91
N GLY A 14 3.25 -4.17 2.38
CA GLY A 14 2.75 -4.39 3.74
C GLY A 14 3.59 -3.71 4.84
N ALA A 15 4.33 -2.64 4.51
CA ALA A 15 5.28 -2.01 5.42
C ALA A 15 5.38 -0.49 5.27
N THR A 16 4.33 0.17 4.78
CA THR A 16 4.33 1.63 4.55
C THR A 16 4.38 2.45 5.82
N CYS A 17 4.18 1.81 6.99
CA CYS A 17 4.46 2.39 8.30
C CYS A 17 5.92 2.87 8.43
N ILE A 18 6.88 2.28 7.69
CA ILE A 18 8.28 2.73 7.64
C ILE A 18 8.38 4.18 7.11
N GLY A 19 7.48 4.56 6.20
CA GLY A 19 7.37 5.91 5.67
C GLY A 19 6.32 6.77 6.37
N GLY A 20 5.70 6.31 7.47
CA GLY A 20 4.57 7.01 8.08
C GLY A 20 3.30 7.00 7.24
N GLY A 21 3.09 5.94 6.44
CA GLY A 21 1.95 5.75 5.54
C GLY A 21 2.31 5.90 4.05
N VAL A 22 1.30 5.85 3.19
CA VAL A 22 1.46 5.93 1.72
C VAL A 22 2.27 7.15 1.27
N PRO A 23 1.95 8.40 1.70
CA PRO A 23 2.63 9.59 1.16
C PRO A 23 4.13 9.60 1.42
N GLY A 24 4.55 9.30 2.65
CA GLY A 24 5.96 9.27 3.00
C GLY A 24 6.68 8.06 2.40
N THR A 25 6.00 6.93 2.23
CA THR A 25 6.57 5.77 1.52
C THR A 25 6.82 6.09 0.04
N VAL A 26 5.89 6.75 -0.64
CA VAL A 26 6.07 7.22 -2.02
C VAL A 26 7.30 8.12 -2.14
N GLU A 27 7.44 9.09 -1.25
CA GLU A 27 8.60 9.99 -1.21
C GLU A 27 9.92 9.24 -0.97
N LEU A 28 9.92 8.26 -0.06
CA LEU A 28 11.09 7.43 0.20
C LEU A 28 11.51 6.62 -1.02
N LEU A 29 10.56 5.93 -1.67
CA LEU A 29 10.86 5.08 -2.83
C LEU A 29 11.34 5.89 -4.05
N ARG A 30 10.77 7.09 -4.28
CA ARG A 30 11.17 7.98 -5.37
C ARG A 30 12.65 8.34 -5.37
N ARG A 31 13.27 8.44 -4.19
CA ARG A 31 14.71 8.78 -4.05
C ARG A 31 15.63 7.70 -4.63
N SER A 32 15.17 6.46 -4.67
CA SER A 32 15.94 5.31 -5.17
C SER A 32 15.66 4.99 -6.64
N LEU A 33 14.62 5.56 -7.25
CA LEU A 33 14.18 5.18 -8.59
C LEU A 33 14.98 5.83 -9.73
N ALA A 34 15.37 5.00 -10.69
CA ALA A 34 15.90 5.45 -11.96
C ALA A 34 14.82 6.20 -12.76
N PRO A 35 15.17 7.12 -13.67
CA PRO A 35 14.20 7.70 -14.60
C PRO A 35 13.43 6.60 -15.34
N GLY A 36 12.09 6.69 -15.34
CA GLY A 36 11.20 5.67 -15.93
C GLY A 36 11.02 4.40 -15.09
N GLY A 37 11.58 4.34 -13.88
CA GLY A 37 11.37 3.23 -12.95
C GLY A 37 9.98 3.23 -12.31
N MET A 38 9.60 2.10 -11.71
CA MET A 38 8.27 1.86 -11.13
C MET A 38 8.32 1.64 -9.61
N MET A 39 7.29 2.10 -8.92
CA MET A 39 7.05 1.73 -7.52
C MET A 39 6.11 0.53 -7.44
N LEU A 40 6.37 -0.38 -6.51
CA LEU A 40 5.43 -1.43 -6.12
C LEU A 40 5.04 -1.20 -4.66
N ILE A 41 3.78 -0.86 -4.42
CA ILE A 41 3.27 -0.59 -3.07
C ILE A 41 2.15 -1.59 -2.77
N GLY A 42 2.32 -2.34 -1.69
CA GLY A 42 1.28 -3.25 -1.18
C GLY A 42 0.62 -2.64 0.04
N GLU A 43 -0.66 -2.31 -0.08
CA GLU A 43 -1.45 -1.64 0.96
C GLU A 43 -2.81 -2.33 1.14
N PRO A 44 -3.34 -2.39 2.37
CA PRO A 44 -4.68 -2.87 2.60
C PRO A 44 -5.71 -1.82 2.14
N TYR A 45 -6.91 -2.30 1.83
CA TYR A 45 -8.06 -1.46 1.52
C TYR A 45 -9.34 -2.11 2.06
N TRP A 46 -10.37 -1.31 2.32
CA TRP A 46 -11.68 -1.85 2.69
C TRP A 46 -12.34 -2.47 1.46
N ARG A 47 -12.38 -3.81 1.40
CA ARG A 47 -13.14 -4.53 0.36
C ARG A 47 -14.65 -4.27 0.47
N ARG A 48 -15.12 -4.08 1.70
CA ARG A 48 -16.48 -3.65 2.03
C ARG A 48 -16.38 -2.67 3.18
N GLU A 49 -17.34 -1.76 3.23
CA GLU A 49 -17.57 -0.89 4.38
C GLU A 49 -17.69 -1.74 5.66
N PRO A 50 -16.87 -1.50 6.70
CA PRO A 50 -17.01 -2.19 7.97
C PRO A 50 -18.33 -1.81 8.64
N LEU A 51 -19.00 -2.80 9.23
CA LEU A 51 -20.34 -2.63 9.83
C LEU A 51 -20.31 -1.79 11.11
N ASP A 52 -19.26 -1.97 11.91
CA ASP A 52 -19.10 -1.38 13.23
C ASP A 52 -17.63 -1.30 13.64
N GLN A 53 -17.37 -0.65 14.79
CA GLN A 53 -16.05 -0.51 15.37
C GLN A 53 -15.42 -1.88 15.73
N ALA A 54 -16.22 -2.86 16.13
CA ALA A 54 -15.73 -4.21 16.43
C ALA A 54 -15.14 -4.88 15.17
N THR A 55 -15.75 -4.66 14.00
CA THR A 55 -15.22 -5.13 12.70
C THR A 55 -13.89 -4.44 12.36
N VAL A 56 -13.77 -3.14 12.62
CA VAL A 56 -12.52 -2.38 12.40
C VAL A 56 -11.38 -2.92 13.26
N GLU A 57 -11.64 -3.14 14.55
CA GLU A 57 -10.68 -3.68 15.51
C GLU A 57 -10.29 -5.12 15.19
N ALA A 58 -11.25 -5.95 14.74
CA ALA A 58 -11.00 -7.32 14.27
C ALA A 58 -10.12 -7.37 13.00
N CYS A 59 -10.08 -6.28 12.23
CA CYS A 59 -9.15 -6.09 11.11
C CYS A 59 -7.84 -5.40 11.52
N HIS A 60 -7.54 -5.35 12.82
CA HIS A 60 -6.32 -4.78 13.40
C HIS A 60 -6.14 -3.27 13.19
N MET A 61 -7.21 -2.54 12.89
CA MET A 61 -7.20 -1.08 12.79
C MET A 61 -7.81 -0.45 14.04
N SER A 62 -7.36 0.75 14.41
CA SER A 62 -7.97 1.47 15.53
C SER A 62 -9.15 2.33 15.08
N ARG A 63 -9.08 2.86 13.86
CA ARG A 63 -10.11 3.72 13.27
C ARG A 63 -10.39 3.31 11.83
N LYS A 64 -11.64 3.45 11.40
CA LYS A 64 -12.05 3.10 10.04
C LYS A 64 -11.24 3.84 8.97
N ASP A 65 -10.97 5.12 9.19
CA ASP A 65 -10.29 6.02 8.24
C ASP A 65 -8.76 5.85 8.21
N GLU A 66 -8.20 4.86 8.92
CA GLU A 66 -6.80 4.42 8.73
C GLU A 66 -6.63 3.63 7.42
N ILE A 67 -7.70 3.02 6.92
CA ILE A 67 -7.75 2.29 5.67
C ILE A 67 -8.78 2.94 4.76
N LEU A 68 -8.45 3.08 3.47
CA LEU A 68 -9.35 3.62 2.46
C LEU A 68 -10.09 2.51 1.71
N PRO A 69 -11.31 2.75 1.21
CA PRO A 69 -11.88 1.98 0.11
C PRO A 69 -10.99 2.03 -1.13
N LEU A 70 -11.07 1.02 -2.00
CA LEU A 70 -10.21 0.93 -3.19
C LEU A 70 -10.27 2.18 -4.10
N PRO A 71 -11.45 2.77 -4.42
CA PRO A 71 -11.50 3.98 -5.24
C PRO A 71 -10.74 5.16 -4.62
N GLU A 72 -10.93 5.39 -3.32
CA GLU A 72 -10.28 6.48 -2.59
C GLU A 72 -8.76 6.24 -2.46
N LEU A 73 -8.32 4.98 -2.34
CA LEU A 73 -6.90 4.65 -2.36
C LEU A 73 -6.26 4.96 -3.71
N LEU A 74 -6.95 4.71 -4.82
CA LEU A 74 -6.48 5.05 -6.17
C LEU A 74 -6.40 6.57 -6.38
N GLU A 75 -7.42 7.30 -5.95
CA GLU A 75 -7.42 8.77 -5.96
C GLU A 75 -6.26 9.32 -5.14
N HIS A 76 -6.01 8.74 -3.96
CA HIS A 76 -4.88 9.14 -3.11
C HIS A 76 -3.52 8.96 -3.79
N PHE A 77 -3.31 7.88 -4.56
CA PHE A 77 -2.11 7.76 -5.40
C PHE A 77 -2.07 8.83 -6.50
N GLY A 78 -3.20 9.13 -7.13
CA GLY A 78 -3.33 10.21 -8.10
C GLY A 78 -2.93 11.58 -7.54
N ASP A 79 -3.41 11.91 -6.34
CA ASP A 79 -3.07 13.16 -5.63
C ASP A 79 -1.57 13.27 -5.30
N LEU A 80 -0.88 12.13 -5.15
CA LEU A 80 0.57 12.07 -4.98
C LEU A 80 1.35 12.19 -6.30
N GLY A 81 0.66 12.33 -7.43
CA GLY A 81 1.25 12.36 -8.77
C GLY A 81 1.75 10.99 -9.24
N CYS A 82 1.07 9.92 -8.82
CA CYS A 82 1.34 8.56 -9.28
C CYS A 82 0.23 8.08 -10.21
N ASP A 83 0.61 7.59 -11.38
CA ASP A 83 -0.28 6.81 -12.23
C ASP A 83 -0.27 5.35 -11.76
N VAL A 84 -1.45 4.84 -11.36
CA VAL A 84 -1.62 3.41 -11.06
C VAL A 84 -1.75 2.66 -12.38
N VAL A 85 -0.65 2.11 -12.86
CA VAL A 85 -0.58 1.44 -14.16
C VAL A 85 -0.96 -0.04 -14.12
N GLU A 86 -0.88 -0.68 -12.94
CA GLU A 86 -1.34 -2.05 -12.76
C GLU A 86 -1.66 -2.37 -11.29
N MET A 87 -2.54 -3.35 -11.05
CA MET A 87 -2.87 -3.86 -9.72
C MET A 87 -3.06 -5.38 -9.68
N VAL A 88 -2.55 -6.01 -8.63
CA VAL A 88 -2.86 -7.40 -8.28
C VAL A 88 -3.52 -7.41 -6.90
N LEU A 89 -4.81 -7.71 -6.86
CA LEU A 89 -5.61 -7.66 -5.63
C LEU A 89 -5.67 -9.02 -4.96
N ALA A 90 -5.60 -9.03 -3.63
CA ALA A 90 -5.88 -10.22 -2.85
C ALA A 90 -7.37 -10.58 -2.92
N ASP A 91 -7.65 -11.88 -3.00
CA ASP A 91 -8.96 -12.48 -2.87
C ASP A 91 -9.09 -13.27 -1.56
N ARG A 92 -10.20 -13.99 -1.38
CA ARG A 92 -10.40 -14.76 -0.13
C ARG A 92 -9.41 -15.92 -0.03
N ASP A 93 -9.15 -16.62 -1.13
CA ASP A 93 -8.32 -17.82 -1.11
C ASP A 93 -6.84 -17.49 -0.85
N SER A 94 -6.36 -16.36 -1.37
CA SER A 94 -5.02 -15.83 -1.07
C SER A 94 -4.89 -15.37 0.38
N TRP A 95 -5.93 -14.77 0.97
CA TRP A 95 -5.98 -14.46 2.40
C TRP A 95 -6.01 -15.72 3.27
N ASP A 96 -6.84 -16.72 2.92
CA ASP A 96 -6.89 -18.00 3.63
C ASP A 96 -5.50 -18.67 3.63
N ARG A 97 -4.80 -18.66 2.49
CA ARG A 97 -3.42 -19.18 2.39
C ARG A 97 -2.43 -18.41 3.27
N TYR A 98 -2.53 -17.08 3.31
CA TYR A 98 -1.66 -16.24 4.13
C TYR A 98 -1.88 -16.45 5.63
N VAL A 99 -3.13 -16.54 6.07
CA VAL A 99 -3.48 -16.69 7.49
C VAL A 99 -3.26 -18.12 7.97
N ALA A 100 -3.61 -19.14 7.17
CA ALA A 100 -3.44 -20.54 7.56
C ALA A 100 -1.98 -20.97 7.76
N ALA A 101 -1.03 -20.19 7.23
CA ALA A 101 0.40 -20.44 7.40
C ALA A 101 1.00 -19.82 8.69
N GLN A 102 0.21 -19.10 9.49
CA GLN A 102 0.66 -18.39 10.70
C GLN A 102 0.38 -19.15 11.99
#